data_AF-A0A354FC55-F1
#
_entry.id   AF-A0A354FC55-F1
#
_cell.length_a   1.000
_cell.length_b   1.000
_cell.length_c   1.000
_cell.angle_alpha   90.00
_cell.angle_beta   90.00
_cell.angle_gamma   90.00
#
_symmetry.space_group_name_H-M   'P 1'
#
loop_
_entity.id
_entity.type
_entity.pdbx_description
1 polymer ?
#
loop_
_entity_poly.entity_id
_entity_poly.type
_entity_poly.pdbx_seq_one_letter_code
_entity_poly.pdbx_strand_id
1 'polypeptide(L)'
;MENLNIFQDIAERTGGDIYLGVVGPVRTGKSTFIKRLMELLVLPNIADPNDKERAVDELPQSGAGRMIMTVEPKFIPQDAVEIAIRDGLKMKVRMVDCVGYTVDGALGYEEEEGGPRMVRTPWFDEAIPFQEAAELGTRKVIADHSTLGIVVTTDGSVADIPRDSYSEAEERVIEELKELGKPYIIVLNTLYPDAYESIELVQSLEEKYDVPVLAINCAETTDDDLLNILQEALYEFPVQEINVKLPLWVEELESAHWLRSDLEQVINEAVTSVNRLRDIDHTIEKIRENEFVAAALLQEMNLGTGVADIKVQAQDGLFFKVLEEVSGLPVSGEHDIL
;
A
#
# COMPACT_ATOMS: atom_id res chain seq x y z
N MET A 1 -1.38 0.39 20.92
CA MET A 1 -2.54 1.30 21.06
C MET A 1 -2.24 2.71 20.52
N GLU A 2 -1.00 3.05 20.15
CA GLU A 2 -0.64 4.36 19.58
C GLU A 2 -0.87 4.46 18.04
N ASN A 3 -0.77 3.37 17.27
CA ASN A 3 -1.03 3.36 15.80
C ASN A 3 -2.50 3.60 15.38
N LEU A 4 -3.44 3.67 16.33
CA LEU A 4 -4.88 3.76 16.05
C LEU A 4 -5.35 5.16 15.65
N ASN A 5 -4.69 6.23 16.14
CA ASN A 5 -5.13 7.61 15.87
C ASN A 5 -4.59 8.18 14.56
N ILE A 6 -3.51 7.62 14.03
CA ILE A 6 -2.82 8.10 12.83
C ILE A 6 -3.75 8.11 11.61
N PHE A 7 -4.52 7.02 11.44
CA PHE A 7 -5.36 6.83 10.26
C PHE A 7 -6.64 7.65 10.22
N GLN A 8 -7.16 8.01 11.40
CA GLN A 8 -8.39 8.78 11.52
C GLN A 8 -8.18 10.20 10.97
N ASP A 9 -7.01 10.80 11.21
CA ASP A 9 -6.66 12.15 10.73
C ASP A 9 -6.22 12.15 9.23
N ILE A 10 -5.63 11.05 8.74
CA ILE A 10 -5.19 10.90 7.33
C ILE A 10 -6.35 10.95 6.33
N ALA A 11 -7.50 10.43 6.73
CA ALA A 11 -8.60 10.16 5.82
C ALA A 11 -9.56 11.32 5.60
N GLU A 12 -9.74 12.16 6.61
CA GLU A 12 -10.71 13.25 6.56
C GLU A 12 -10.35 14.30 5.50
N ARG A 13 -9.12 14.29 4.96
CA ARG A 13 -8.55 15.43 4.21
C ARG A 13 -7.74 15.10 2.94
N THR A 14 -7.64 13.82 2.53
CA THR A 14 -6.73 13.35 1.46
C THR A 14 -7.27 13.36 0.02
N GLY A 15 -8.48 13.83 -0.25
CA GLY A 15 -8.99 13.90 -1.63
C GLY A 15 -9.28 12.54 -2.30
N GLY A 16 -9.17 11.42 -1.58
CA GLY A 16 -10.09 10.27 -1.65
C GLY A 16 -9.96 9.24 -2.78
N ASP A 17 -9.20 9.47 -3.86
CA ASP A 17 -9.20 8.57 -5.02
C ASP A 17 -7.96 7.65 -5.06
N ILE A 18 -8.08 6.39 -4.59
CA ILE A 18 -7.00 5.39 -4.57
C ILE A 18 -7.35 4.22 -5.49
N TYR A 19 -6.66 4.12 -6.61
CA TYR A 19 -6.84 3.07 -7.61
C TYR A 19 -5.95 1.86 -7.30
N LEU A 20 -6.57 0.69 -7.11
CA LEU A 20 -5.87 -0.55 -6.79
C LEU A 20 -5.62 -1.37 -8.07
N GLY A 21 -4.36 -1.51 -8.46
CA GLY A 21 -3.97 -2.41 -9.54
C GLY A 21 -3.73 -3.81 -9.01
N VAL A 22 -4.59 -4.78 -9.32
CA VAL A 22 -4.37 -6.19 -8.92
C VAL A 22 -3.63 -6.91 -10.05
N VAL A 23 -2.41 -7.33 -9.75
CA VAL A 23 -1.45 -7.84 -10.75
C VAL A 23 -0.81 -9.14 -10.26
N GLY A 24 -0.08 -9.83 -11.14
CA GLY A 24 0.61 -11.07 -10.79
C GLY A 24 0.41 -12.18 -11.82
N PRO A 25 1.05 -13.35 -11.63
CA PRO A 25 0.99 -14.44 -12.60
C PRO A 25 -0.41 -15.03 -12.81
N VAL A 26 -0.65 -15.69 -13.95
CA VAL A 26 -1.91 -16.42 -14.17
C VAL A 26 -2.09 -17.53 -13.14
N ARG A 27 -3.34 -17.90 -12.84
CA ARG A 27 -3.66 -19.03 -11.94
C ARG A 27 -3.19 -18.86 -10.48
N THR A 28 -2.78 -17.67 -10.05
CA THR A 28 -2.47 -17.38 -8.63
C THR A 28 -3.69 -17.09 -7.77
N GLY A 29 -4.88 -16.97 -8.38
CA GLY A 29 -6.13 -16.64 -7.67
C GLY A 29 -6.50 -15.16 -7.67
N LYS A 30 -5.87 -14.32 -8.52
CA LYS A 30 -6.24 -12.90 -8.73
C LYS A 30 -7.75 -12.66 -8.85
N SER A 31 -8.41 -13.36 -9.78
CA SER A 31 -9.85 -13.19 -10.00
C SER A 31 -10.69 -13.60 -8.80
N THR A 32 -10.22 -14.58 -8.01
CA THR A 32 -10.88 -14.97 -6.75
C THR A 32 -10.72 -13.85 -5.71
N PHE A 33 -9.52 -13.30 -5.56
CA PHE A 33 -9.26 -12.16 -4.67
C PHE A 33 -10.11 -10.94 -5.02
N ILE A 34 -10.12 -10.52 -6.29
CA ILE A 34 -10.92 -9.39 -6.79
C ILE A 34 -12.41 -9.63 -6.51
N LYS A 35 -12.90 -10.84 -6.79
CA LYS A 35 -14.30 -11.19 -6.53
C LYS A 35 -14.65 -11.07 -5.05
N ARG A 36 -13.82 -11.60 -4.14
CA ARG A 36 -14.06 -11.50 -2.69
C ARG A 36 -14.00 -10.05 -2.21
N LEU A 37 -13.03 -9.26 -2.69
CA LEU A 37 -12.93 -7.84 -2.37
C LEU A 37 -14.18 -7.08 -2.80
N MET A 38 -14.65 -7.35 -4.03
CA MET A 38 -15.89 -6.76 -4.53
C MET A 38 -17.10 -7.14 -3.68
N GLU A 39 -17.28 -8.43 -3.41
CA GLU A 39 -18.45 -8.96 -2.68
C GLU A 39 -18.53 -8.45 -1.24
N LEU A 40 -17.38 -8.41 -0.55
CA LEU A 40 -17.33 -8.12 0.89
C LEU A 40 -17.19 -6.62 1.19
N LEU A 41 -16.42 -5.88 0.39
CA LEU A 41 -16.11 -4.48 0.69
C LEU A 41 -16.73 -3.47 -0.27
N VAL A 42 -16.90 -3.79 -1.56
CA VAL A 42 -17.33 -2.79 -2.56
C VAL A 42 -18.84 -2.78 -2.77
N LEU A 43 -19.43 -3.92 -3.14
CA LEU A 43 -20.86 -4.06 -3.45
C LEU A 43 -21.80 -3.65 -2.29
N PRO A 44 -21.45 -3.84 -1.01
CA PRO A 44 -22.27 -3.34 0.10
C PRO A 44 -22.36 -1.81 0.15
N ASN A 45 -21.36 -1.09 -0.39
CA ASN A 45 -21.27 0.36 -0.36
C ASN A 45 -21.91 1.06 -1.59
N ILE A 46 -22.36 0.30 -2.60
CA ILE A 46 -23.07 0.86 -3.76
C ILE A 46 -24.54 1.10 -3.41
N ALA A 47 -24.94 2.38 -3.37
CA ALA A 47 -26.29 2.79 -2.99
C ALA A 47 -27.33 2.58 -4.12
N ASP A 48 -26.96 2.80 -5.39
CA ASP A 48 -27.87 2.63 -6.52
C ASP A 48 -27.99 1.14 -6.90
N PRO A 49 -29.20 0.56 -6.89
CA PRO A 49 -29.41 -0.85 -7.22
C PRO A 49 -29.01 -1.24 -8.65
N ASN A 50 -29.18 -0.33 -9.63
CA ASN A 50 -28.78 -0.59 -11.01
C ASN A 50 -27.26 -0.59 -11.14
N ASP A 51 -26.58 0.34 -10.48
CA ASP A 51 -25.11 0.39 -10.48
C ASP A 51 -24.53 -0.85 -9.78
N LYS A 52 -25.20 -1.32 -8.73
CA LYS A 52 -24.84 -2.56 -8.02
C LYS A 52 -25.04 -3.79 -8.91
N GLU A 53 -26.15 -3.89 -9.64
CA GLU A 53 -26.41 -4.98 -10.59
C GLU A 53 -25.36 -4.98 -11.72
N ARG A 54 -25.04 -3.82 -12.29
CA ARG A 54 -23.95 -3.68 -13.28
C ARG A 54 -22.60 -4.14 -12.69
N ALA A 55 -22.26 -3.72 -11.48
CA ALA A 55 -21.00 -4.12 -10.84
C ALA A 55 -20.93 -5.63 -10.55
N VAL A 56 -22.06 -6.29 -10.26
CA VAL A 56 -22.15 -7.75 -10.12
C VAL A 56 -21.92 -8.45 -11.47
N ASP A 57 -22.55 -7.97 -12.53
CA ASP A 57 -22.35 -8.49 -13.89
C ASP A 57 -20.92 -8.29 -14.39
N GLU A 58 -20.22 -7.30 -13.84
CA GLU A 58 -18.84 -7.01 -14.20
C GLU A 58 -17.80 -7.91 -13.54
N LEU A 59 -18.17 -8.64 -12.48
CA LEU A 59 -17.27 -9.49 -11.70
C LEU A 59 -16.55 -10.53 -12.58
N PRO A 60 -15.27 -10.80 -12.28
CA PRO A 60 -14.54 -11.79 -13.04
C PRO A 60 -15.12 -13.20 -12.80
N GLN A 61 -15.24 -13.97 -13.87
CA GLN A 61 -15.67 -15.37 -13.78
C GLN A 61 -14.51 -16.22 -13.24
N SER A 62 -14.59 -16.63 -11.97
CA SER A 62 -13.61 -17.52 -11.34
C SER A 62 -13.78 -18.95 -11.89
N GLY A 63 -12.81 -19.44 -12.66
CA GLY A 63 -12.78 -20.82 -13.17
C GLY A 63 -11.77 -21.71 -12.44
N ALA A 64 -12.15 -22.93 -12.06
CA ALA A 64 -11.23 -23.96 -11.61
C ALA A 64 -10.54 -24.65 -12.81
N GLY A 65 -9.24 -24.97 -12.71
CA GLY A 65 -8.47 -25.68 -13.75
C GLY A 65 -7.49 -24.82 -14.57
N ARG A 66 -6.60 -25.42 -15.36
CA ARG A 66 -5.43 -24.73 -16.00
C ARG A 66 -5.76 -23.68 -17.08
N MET A 67 -7.02 -23.53 -17.47
CA MET A 67 -7.45 -22.63 -18.55
C MET A 67 -7.56 -21.17 -18.07
N ILE A 68 -7.14 -20.25 -18.92
CA ILE A 68 -7.14 -18.81 -18.63
C ILE A 68 -8.39 -18.16 -19.21
N MET A 69 -9.04 -17.34 -18.39
CA MET A 69 -10.33 -16.71 -18.72
C MET A 69 -10.18 -15.21 -19.02
N THR A 70 -9.25 -14.51 -18.36
CA THR A 70 -9.04 -13.08 -18.53
C THR A 70 -8.16 -12.80 -19.76
N VAL A 71 -8.75 -12.16 -20.77
CA VAL A 71 -8.10 -11.91 -22.07
C VAL A 71 -7.76 -10.43 -22.26
N GLU A 72 -8.42 -9.54 -21.53
CA GLU A 72 -8.23 -8.08 -21.62
C GLU A 72 -8.33 -7.45 -20.22
N PRO A 73 -7.56 -6.37 -19.94
CA PRO A 73 -7.65 -5.67 -18.68
C PRO A 73 -9.03 -4.99 -18.54
N LYS A 74 -9.66 -5.16 -17.39
CA LYS A 74 -10.99 -4.60 -17.12
C LYS A 74 -11.01 -3.83 -15.80
N PHE A 75 -11.54 -2.61 -15.84
CA PHE A 75 -11.84 -1.83 -14.64
C PHE A 75 -13.11 -2.36 -13.99
N ILE A 76 -13.04 -2.66 -12.70
CA ILE A 76 -14.14 -3.21 -11.92
C ILE A 76 -14.14 -2.54 -10.54
N PRO A 77 -15.18 -1.82 -10.14
CA PRO A 77 -16.32 -1.37 -10.95
C PRO A 77 -15.95 -0.27 -11.98
N GLN A 78 -16.85 0.03 -12.92
CA GLN A 78 -16.65 1.10 -13.90
C GLN A 78 -16.28 2.45 -13.27
N ASP A 79 -17.00 2.86 -12.21
CA ASP A 79 -16.77 4.07 -11.42
C ASP A 79 -16.22 3.72 -10.04
N ALA A 80 -15.30 4.53 -9.50
CA ALA A 80 -14.69 4.26 -8.21
C ALA A 80 -15.73 4.35 -7.07
N VAL A 81 -15.75 3.36 -6.18
CA VAL A 81 -16.72 3.26 -5.08
C VAL A 81 -16.03 3.56 -3.76
N GLU A 82 -16.59 4.49 -2.99
CA GLU A 82 -16.10 4.80 -1.65
C GLU A 82 -16.36 3.63 -0.69
N ILE A 83 -15.31 3.14 -0.05
CA ILE A 83 -15.38 2.14 1.01
C ILE A 83 -14.74 2.70 2.28
N ALA A 84 -15.28 2.30 3.43
CA ALA A 84 -14.67 2.57 4.72
C ALA A 84 -13.71 1.43 5.07
N ILE A 85 -12.46 1.77 5.38
CA ILE A 85 -11.41 0.82 5.76
C ILE A 85 -11.39 0.62 7.28
N ARG A 86 -11.57 1.72 8.03
CA ARG A 86 -11.67 1.75 9.50
C ARG A 86 -12.26 3.09 9.95
N ASP A 87 -12.51 3.28 11.24
CA ASP A 87 -13.08 4.51 11.81
C ASP A 87 -12.39 5.77 11.25
N GLY A 88 -13.13 6.54 10.44
CA GLY A 88 -12.65 7.76 9.76
C GLY A 88 -12.00 7.53 8.39
N LEU A 89 -11.41 6.35 8.13
CA LEU A 89 -10.70 6.02 6.90
C LEU A 89 -11.60 5.62 5.73
N LYS A 90 -11.67 6.49 4.71
CA LYS A 90 -12.41 6.26 3.47
C LYS A 90 -11.48 6.30 2.26
N MET A 91 -11.70 5.41 1.31
CA MET A 91 -11.01 5.43 0.01
C MET A 91 -11.99 5.07 -1.10
N LYS A 92 -11.84 5.67 -2.28
CA LYS A 92 -12.55 5.19 -3.46
C LYS A 92 -11.75 4.09 -4.14
N VAL A 93 -12.27 2.87 -4.09
CA VAL A 93 -11.67 1.71 -4.74
C VAL A 93 -12.19 1.57 -6.15
N ARG A 94 -11.23 1.39 -7.06
CA ARG A 94 -11.44 0.89 -8.41
C ARG A 94 -10.32 -0.09 -8.70
N MET A 95 -10.68 -1.31 -9.11
CA MET A 95 -9.71 -2.34 -9.42
C MET A 95 -9.50 -2.46 -10.92
N VAL A 96 -8.32 -2.92 -11.28
CA VAL A 96 -8.03 -3.43 -12.62
C VAL A 96 -7.73 -4.90 -12.51
N ASP A 97 -8.54 -5.74 -13.15
CA ASP A 97 -8.20 -7.15 -13.37
C ASP A 97 -7.22 -7.21 -14.56
N CYS A 98 -5.92 -7.28 -14.27
CA CYS A 98 -4.89 -7.40 -15.29
C CYS A 98 -4.77 -8.85 -15.78
N VAL A 99 -4.49 -9.01 -17.08
CA VAL A 99 -4.15 -10.34 -17.61
C VAL A 99 -2.89 -10.82 -16.91
N GLY A 100 -2.94 -12.04 -16.35
CA GLY A 100 -1.82 -12.57 -15.61
C GLY A 100 -0.61 -12.83 -16.50
N TYR A 101 0.58 -12.71 -15.90
CA TYR A 101 1.83 -13.08 -16.55
C TYR A 101 1.88 -14.59 -16.69
N THR A 102 2.34 -15.07 -17.84
CA THR A 102 2.42 -16.50 -18.17
C THR A 102 3.33 -17.24 -17.21
N VAL A 103 2.95 -18.47 -16.88
CA VAL A 103 3.78 -19.41 -16.12
C VAL A 103 3.85 -20.74 -16.84
N ASP A 104 4.98 -21.42 -16.73
CA ASP A 104 5.16 -22.76 -17.29
C ASP A 104 4.10 -23.72 -16.74
N GLY A 105 3.32 -24.34 -17.63
CA GLY A 105 2.25 -25.29 -17.27
C GLY A 105 0.83 -24.72 -17.25
N ALA A 106 0.63 -23.42 -17.50
CA ALA A 106 -0.69 -22.85 -17.76
C ALA A 106 -1.19 -23.14 -19.19
N LEU A 107 -2.47 -23.47 -19.37
CA LEU A 107 -3.06 -23.80 -20.68
C LEU A 107 -3.90 -22.63 -21.22
N GLY A 108 -3.83 -22.36 -22.52
CA GLY A 108 -4.67 -21.35 -23.21
C GLY A 108 -3.93 -20.29 -24.05
N TYR A 109 -2.59 -20.33 -24.08
CA TYR A 109 -1.74 -19.43 -24.89
C TYR A 109 -1.22 -20.06 -26.19
N GLU A 110 -1.20 -21.39 -26.26
CA GLU A 110 -0.80 -22.14 -27.45
C GLU A 110 -2.04 -22.64 -28.20
N GLU A 111 -2.03 -22.52 -29.52
CA GLU A 111 -3.01 -23.19 -30.39
C GLU A 111 -2.79 -24.71 -30.33
N GLU A 112 -3.82 -25.51 -30.67
CA GLU A 112 -3.74 -26.99 -30.66
C GLU A 112 -2.59 -27.54 -31.53
N GLU A 113 -2.06 -26.74 -32.46
CA GLU A 113 -0.94 -27.07 -33.35
C GLU A 113 0.45 -26.62 -32.82
N GLY A 114 0.55 -26.07 -31.60
CA GLY A 114 1.81 -25.76 -30.93
C GLY A 114 2.43 -24.38 -31.26
N GLY A 115 1.64 -23.46 -31.82
CA GLY A 115 2.04 -22.07 -32.06
C GLY A 115 1.42 -21.09 -31.06
N PRO A 116 2.03 -19.91 -30.81
CA PRO A 116 1.43 -18.91 -29.93
C PRO A 116 0.15 -18.36 -30.55
N ARG A 117 -0.92 -18.29 -29.74
CA ARG A 117 -2.21 -17.71 -30.14
C ARG A 117 -2.00 -16.23 -30.50
N MET A 118 -2.37 -15.83 -31.71
CA MET A 118 -2.20 -14.46 -32.18
C MET A 118 -3.49 -13.64 -31.99
N VAL A 119 -3.36 -12.37 -31.62
CA VAL A 119 -4.49 -11.43 -31.45
C VAL A 119 -4.21 -10.11 -32.14
N ARG A 120 -5.27 -9.45 -32.63
CA ARG A 120 -5.21 -8.06 -33.07
C ARG A 120 -5.58 -7.16 -31.91
N THR A 121 -4.78 -6.14 -31.66
CA THR A 121 -5.05 -5.15 -30.62
C THR A 121 -5.22 -3.77 -31.24
N PRO A 122 -5.84 -2.80 -30.54
CA PRO A 122 -5.92 -1.41 -31.01
C PRO A 122 -4.56 -0.69 -31.05
N TRP A 123 -3.52 -1.28 -30.45
CA TRP A 123 -2.22 -0.66 -30.20
C TRP A 123 -1.19 -0.98 -31.30
N PHE A 124 -1.45 -1.99 -32.13
CA PHE A 124 -0.58 -2.46 -33.19
C PHE A 124 -1.36 -2.74 -34.47
N ASP A 125 -0.80 -2.35 -35.61
CA ASP A 125 -1.40 -2.62 -36.93
C ASP A 125 -1.30 -4.11 -37.33
N GLU A 126 -0.33 -4.83 -36.77
CA GLU A 126 -0.10 -6.26 -37.02
C GLU A 126 -0.62 -7.12 -35.86
N ALA A 127 -0.99 -8.38 -36.16
CA ALA A 127 -1.36 -9.33 -35.12
C ALA A 127 -0.11 -9.69 -34.32
N ILE A 128 -0.19 -9.58 -33.01
CA ILE A 128 0.90 -9.90 -32.07
C ILE A 128 0.53 -11.14 -31.24
N PRO A 129 1.51 -11.85 -30.66
CA PRO A 129 1.24 -12.93 -29.72
C PRO A 129 0.32 -12.45 -28.58
N PHE A 130 -0.64 -13.28 -28.21
CA PHE A 130 -1.60 -12.97 -27.14
C PHE A 130 -0.92 -12.62 -25.81
N GLN A 131 0.18 -13.31 -25.50
CA GLN A 131 1.02 -13.02 -24.34
C GLN A 131 1.58 -11.59 -24.37
N GLU A 132 2.12 -11.16 -25.51
CA GLU A 132 2.70 -9.82 -25.66
C GLU A 132 1.63 -8.72 -25.58
N ALA A 133 0.46 -8.96 -26.19
CA ALA A 133 -0.70 -8.07 -26.10
C ALA A 133 -1.18 -7.89 -24.64
N ALA A 134 -1.25 -9.00 -23.90
CA ALA A 134 -1.66 -9.03 -22.50
C ALA A 134 -0.66 -8.27 -21.60
N GLU A 135 0.64 -8.53 -21.76
CA GLU A 135 1.70 -7.87 -20.99
C GLU A 135 1.71 -6.35 -21.27
N LEU A 136 1.61 -5.93 -22.53
CA LEU A 136 1.62 -4.52 -22.90
C LEU A 136 0.36 -3.77 -22.42
N GLY A 137 -0.81 -4.43 -22.47
CA GLY A 137 -2.05 -3.89 -21.91
C GLY A 137 -1.97 -3.73 -20.40
N THR A 138 -1.51 -4.76 -19.69
CA THR A 138 -1.31 -4.75 -18.23
C THR A 138 -0.35 -3.64 -17.81
N ARG A 139 0.81 -3.52 -18.47
CA ARG A 139 1.80 -2.45 -18.20
C ARG A 139 1.19 -1.07 -18.27
N LYS A 140 0.45 -0.80 -19.34
CA LYS A 140 -0.12 0.52 -19.59
C LYS A 140 -1.20 0.87 -18.58
N VAL A 141 -2.06 -0.09 -18.23
CA VAL A 141 -3.10 0.15 -17.25
C VAL A 141 -2.52 0.33 -15.84
N ILE A 142 -1.50 -0.46 -15.48
CA ILE A 142 -0.76 -0.24 -14.25
C ILE A 142 -0.15 1.15 -14.25
N ALA A 143 0.59 1.55 -15.30
CA ALA A 143 1.26 2.84 -15.43
C ALA A 143 0.30 4.03 -15.33
N ASP A 144 -0.80 4.01 -16.09
CA ASP A 144 -1.64 5.19 -16.31
C ASP A 144 -2.79 5.31 -15.29
N HIS A 145 -3.19 4.20 -14.63
CA HIS A 145 -4.48 4.16 -13.94
C HIS A 145 -4.48 3.51 -12.55
N SER A 146 -3.35 2.98 -12.07
CA SER A 146 -3.23 2.44 -10.70
C SER A 146 -2.38 3.36 -9.82
N THR A 147 -2.83 3.67 -8.61
CA THR A 147 -2.04 4.41 -7.61
C THR A 147 -1.25 3.46 -6.71
N LEU A 148 -1.73 2.23 -6.54
CA LEU A 148 -1.18 1.21 -5.63
C LEU A 148 -1.29 -0.18 -6.25
N GLY A 149 -0.24 -0.99 -6.16
CA GLY A 149 -0.21 -2.36 -6.67
C GLY A 149 -0.52 -3.40 -5.59
N ILE A 150 -1.33 -4.40 -5.92
CA ILE A 150 -1.49 -5.64 -5.13
C ILE A 150 -1.01 -6.79 -6.02
N VAL A 151 0.16 -7.34 -5.70
CA VAL A 151 0.74 -8.48 -6.41
C VAL A 151 0.20 -9.76 -5.79
N VAL A 152 -0.61 -10.52 -6.53
CA VAL A 152 -1.13 -11.82 -6.06
C VAL A 152 -0.27 -12.95 -6.64
N THR A 153 0.42 -13.66 -5.75
CA THR A 153 1.22 -14.85 -6.04
C THR A 153 0.69 -16.07 -5.29
N THR A 154 1.36 -17.22 -5.37
CA THR A 154 0.95 -18.45 -4.67
C THR A 154 2.13 -19.33 -4.30
N ASP A 155 1.98 -20.13 -3.25
CA ASP A 155 2.87 -21.24 -2.87
C ASP A 155 2.64 -22.52 -3.71
N GLY A 156 1.71 -22.48 -4.68
CA GLY A 156 1.35 -23.61 -5.53
C GLY A 156 0.28 -24.52 -4.94
N SER A 157 -0.26 -24.21 -3.75
CA SER A 157 -1.31 -25.03 -3.12
C SER A 157 -2.70 -24.84 -3.74
N VAL A 158 -2.96 -23.70 -4.39
CA VAL A 158 -4.29 -23.35 -4.92
C VAL A 158 -4.53 -23.78 -6.37
N ALA A 159 -3.50 -24.27 -7.06
CA ALA A 159 -3.56 -24.70 -8.45
C ALA A 159 -2.66 -25.92 -8.68
N ASP A 160 -2.91 -26.69 -9.74
CA ASP A 160 -2.06 -27.83 -10.13
C ASP A 160 -0.78 -27.38 -10.86
N ILE A 161 -0.10 -26.34 -10.35
CA ILE A 161 1.13 -25.74 -10.86
C ILE A 161 2.08 -25.53 -9.67
N PRO A 162 3.34 -26.01 -9.73
CA PRO A 162 4.28 -25.87 -8.62
C PRO A 162 4.75 -24.42 -8.44
N ARG A 163 5.14 -24.04 -7.22
CA ARG A 163 5.66 -22.71 -6.86
C ARG A 163 6.74 -22.21 -7.81
N ASP A 164 7.68 -23.07 -8.18
CA ASP A 164 8.84 -22.73 -8.99
C ASP A 164 8.45 -22.15 -10.35
N SER A 165 7.31 -22.58 -10.92
CA SER A 165 6.79 -22.06 -12.18
C SER A 165 6.32 -20.61 -12.09
N TYR A 166 6.09 -20.08 -10.88
CA TYR A 166 5.63 -18.72 -10.64
C TYR A 166 6.74 -17.71 -10.41
N SER A 167 7.94 -18.16 -10.03
CA SER A 167 9.02 -17.29 -9.55
C SER A 167 9.49 -16.26 -10.58
N GLU A 168 9.68 -16.67 -11.83
CA GLU A 168 10.10 -15.75 -12.91
C GLU A 168 9.02 -14.70 -13.21
N ALA A 169 7.76 -15.13 -13.32
CA ALA A 169 6.65 -14.22 -13.58
C ALA A 169 6.40 -13.24 -12.42
N GLU A 170 6.58 -13.69 -11.17
CA GLU A 170 6.52 -12.87 -9.98
C GLU A 170 7.63 -11.80 -9.96
N GLU A 171 8.89 -12.20 -10.21
CA GLU A 171 10.02 -11.28 -10.28
C GLU A 171 9.80 -10.20 -11.33
N ARG A 172 9.36 -10.58 -12.55
CA ARG A 172 9.07 -9.64 -13.63
C ARG A 172 8.01 -8.60 -13.26
N VAL A 173 6.91 -9.04 -12.61
CA VAL A 173 5.83 -8.12 -12.17
C VAL A 173 6.35 -7.12 -11.15
N ILE A 174 7.15 -7.60 -10.20
CA ILE A 174 7.69 -6.77 -9.12
C ILE A 174 8.71 -5.76 -9.67
N GLU A 175 9.60 -6.18 -10.56
CA GLU A 175 10.54 -5.29 -11.24
C GLU A 175 9.81 -4.19 -12.00
N GLU A 176 8.73 -4.52 -12.69
CA GLU A 176 7.93 -3.54 -13.42
C GLU A 176 7.26 -2.51 -12.50
N LEU A 177 6.73 -2.94 -11.35
CA LEU A 177 6.18 -2.01 -10.35
C LEU A 177 7.27 -1.10 -9.76
N LYS A 178 8.46 -1.65 -9.51
CA LYS A 178 9.63 -0.89 -9.02
C LYS A 178 10.10 0.14 -10.06
N GLU A 179 10.18 -0.22 -11.33
CA GLU A 179 10.54 0.69 -12.43
C GLU A 179 9.54 1.84 -12.59
N LEU A 180 8.25 1.55 -12.38
CA LEU A 180 7.18 2.55 -12.41
C LEU A 180 7.13 3.41 -11.13
N GLY A 181 7.91 3.09 -10.11
CA GLY A 181 7.90 3.78 -8.82
C GLY A 181 6.56 3.68 -8.10
N LYS A 182 5.78 2.62 -8.36
CA LYS A 182 4.46 2.45 -7.75
C LYS A 182 4.58 1.68 -6.44
N PRO A 183 3.97 2.18 -5.35
CA PRO A 183 3.92 1.42 -4.12
C PRO A 183 3.14 0.12 -4.36
N TYR A 184 3.53 -0.97 -3.69
CA TYR A 184 2.87 -2.25 -3.83
C TYR A 184 3.10 -3.16 -2.63
N ILE A 185 2.19 -4.13 -2.48
CA ILE A 185 2.30 -5.23 -1.51
C ILE A 185 2.14 -6.57 -2.20
N ILE A 186 2.53 -7.65 -1.52
CA ILE A 186 2.38 -9.00 -2.03
C ILE A 186 1.33 -9.74 -1.22
N VAL A 187 0.38 -10.38 -1.91
CA VAL A 187 -0.58 -11.32 -1.36
C VAL A 187 -0.17 -12.71 -1.82
N LEU A 188 0.29 -13.54 -0.88
CA LEU A 188 0.62 -14.94 -1.10
C LEU A 188 -0.66 -15.77 -0.90
N ASN A 189 -1.28 -16.18 -2.01
CA ASN A 189 -2.46 -17.04 -1.95
C ASN A 189 -2.07 -18.49 -1.67
N THR A 190 -2.57 -19.02 -0.55
CA THR A 190 -2.32 -20.38 -0.08
C THR A 190 -3.55 -20.97 0.60
N LEU A 191 -3.71 -22.30 0.52
CA LEU A 191 -4.71 -23.02 1.30
C LEU A 191 -4.35 -23.12 2.79
N TYR A 192 -3.10 -22.83 3.17
CA TYR A 192 -2.59 -23.04 4.54
C TYR A 192 -1.81 -21.82 5.07
N PRO A 193 -2.44 -20.65 5.27
CA PRO A 193 -1.75 -19.42 5.67
C PRO A 193 -0.88 -19.54 6.94
N ASP A 194 -1.32 -20.34 7.91
CA ASP A 194 -0.64 -20.54 9.19
C ASP A 194 0.38 -21.69 9.18
N ALA A 195 0.58 -22.36 8.05
CA ALA A 195 1.56 -23.44 7.94
C ALA A 195 2.99 -22.88 8.04
N TYR A 196 3.89 -23.68 8.60
CA TYR A 196 5.28 -23.30 8.79
C TYR A 196 5.96 -22.95 7.45
N GLU A 197 5.70 -23.75 6.42
CA GLU A 197 6.22 -23.55 5.07
C GLU A 197 5.74 -22.24 4.44
N SER A 198 4.48 -21.86 4.68
CA SER A 198 3.91 -20.61 4.19
C SER A 198 4.51 -19.40 4.91
N ILE A 199 4.74 -19.49 6.22
CA ILE A 199 5.39 -18.45 7.02
C ILE A 199 6.85 -18.26 6.59
N GLU A 200 7.60 -19.35 6.37
CA GLU A 200 8.98 -19.26 5.87
C GLU A 200 9.01 -18.60 4.47
N LEU A 201 8.06 -18.97 3.60
CA LEU A 201 7.97 -18.36 2.27
C LEU A 201 7.65 -16.87 2.36
N VAL A 202 6.71 -16.46 3.21
CA VAL A 202 6.43 -15.04 3.49
C VAL A 202 7.71 -14.30 3.86
N GLN A 203 8.44 -14.77 4.88
CA GLN A 203 9.67 -14.13 5.34
C GLN A 203 10.71 -14.02 4.22
N SER A 204 10.89 -15.09 3.43
CA SER A 204 11.83 -15.08 2.32
C SER A 204 11.47 -14.05 1.22
N LEU A 205 10.17 -13.85 0.97
CA LEU A 205 9.69 -12.89 -0.03
C LEU A 205 9.76 -11.45 0.52
N GLU A 206 9.49 -11.24 1.81
CA GLU A 206 9.64 -9.95 2.48
C GLU A 206 11.10 -9.49 2.45
N GLU A 207 12.03 -10.37 2.83
CA GLU A 207 13.47 -10.08 2.77
C GLU A 207 13.95 -9.82 1.33
N LYS A 208 13.46 -10.61 0.37
CA LYS A 208 13.89 -10.49 -1.04
C LYS A 208 13.39 -9.21 -1.69
N TYR A 209 12.14 -8.82 -1.43
CA TYR A 209 11.50 -7.73 -2.16
C TYR A 209 11.42 -6.42 -1.39
N ASP A 210 11.68 -6.45 -0.08
CA ASP A 210 11.59 -5.31 0.84
C ASP A 210 10.20 -4.66 0.83
N VAL A 211 9.16 -5.50 0.90
CA VAL A 211 7.74 -5.13 0.95
C VAL A 211 6.98 -6.13 1.82
N PRO A 212 5.86 -5.75 2.44
CA PRO A 212 5.04 -6.69 3.21
C PRO A 212 4.46 -7.79 2.32
N VAL A 213 4.43 -9.01 2.88
CA VAL A 213 3.83 -10.19 2.22
C VAL A 213 2.76 -10.78 3.14
N LEU A 214 1.52 -10.82 2.68
CA LEU A 214 0.40 -11.39 3.43
C LEU A 214 0.02 -12.76 2.88
N ALA A 215 0.20 -13.81 3.67
CA ALA A 215 -0.33 -15.14 3.35
C ALA A 215 -1.83 -15.20 3.67
N ILE A 216 -2.65 -15.51 2.67
CA ILE A 216 -4.11 -15.65 2.84
C ILE A 216 -4.65 -16.78 1.97
N ASN A 217 -5.79 -17.34 2.38
CA ASN A 217 -6.62 -18.13 1.47
C ASN A 217 -7.59 -17.19 0.76
N CYS A 218 -7.32 -16.87 -0.52
CA CYS A 218 -8.17 -15.97 -1.30
C CYS A 218 -9.61 -16.48 -1.47
N ALA A 219 -9.88 -17.77 -1.31
CA ALA A 219 -11.24 -18.32 -1.41
C ALA A 219 -12.04 -18.17 -0.11
N GLU A 220 -11.35 -18.16 1.03
CA GLU A 220 -11.95 -18.15 2.37
C GLU A 220 -11.73 -16.82 3.11
N THR A 221 -11.27 -15.79 2.39
CA THR A 221 -10.94 -14.47 2.93
C THR A 221 -12.15 -13.81 3.60
N THR A 222 -11.93 -13.18 4.74
CA THR A 222 -12.92 -12.39 5.48
C THR A 222 -12.85 -10.90 5.12
N ASP A 223 -13.81 -10.12 5.60
CA ASP A 223 -13.78 -8.66 5.54
C ASP A 223 -12.56 -8.10 6.30
N ASP A 224 -12.30 -8.61 7.51
CA ASP A 224 -11.14 -8.20 8.32
C ASP A 224 -9.81 -8.44 7.59
N ASP A 225 -9.65 -9.58 6.92
CA ASP A 225 -8.44 -9.89 6.15
C ASP A 225 -8.22 -8.89 5.00
N LEU A 226 -9.29 -8.58 4.25
CA LEU A 226 -9.22 -7.62 3.14
C LEU A 226 -8.94 -6.21 3.63
N LEU A 227 -9.54 -5.81 4.76
CA LEU A 227 -9.27 -4.51 5.39
C LEU A 227 -7.81 -4.41 5.84
N ASN A 228 -7.24 -5.49 6.38
CA ASN A 228 -5.83 -5.55 6.74
C ASN A 228 -4.91 -5.40 5.51
N ILE A 229 -5.21 -6.10 4.41
CA ILE A 229 -4.46 -5.97 3.14
C ILE A 229 -4.48 -4.53 2.64
N LEU A 230 -5.64 -3.87 2.68
CA LEU A 230 -5.75 -2.47 2.26
C LEU A 230 -4.96 -1.53 3.19
N GLN A 231 -4.96 -1.77 4.50
CA GLN A 231 -4.15 -0.99 5.46
C GLN A 231 -2.65 -1.15 5.19
N GLU A 232 -2.16 -2.39 5.05
CA GLU A 232 -0.77 -2.67 4.72
C GLU A 232 -0.36 -2.03 3.39
N ALA A 233 -1.25 -2.04 2.40
CA ALA A 233 -1.00 -1.41 1.12
C ALA A 233 -0.88 0.12 1.23
N LEU A 234 -1.70 0.75 2.08
CA LEU A 234 -1.61 2.19 2.32
C LEU A 234 -0.27 2.57 2.97
N TYR A 235 0.28 1.73 3.84
CA TYR A 235 1.57 1.99 4.49
C TYR A 235 2.77 2.04 3.54
N GLU A 236 2.62 1.51 2.33
CA GLU A 236 3.68 1.51 1.32
C GLU A 236 3.73 2.80 0.49
N PHE A 237 2.81 3.73 0.69
CA PHE A 237 2.86 5.01 -0.04
C PHE A 237 4.16 5.76 0.26
N PRO A 238 4.80 6.33 -0.78
CA PRO A 238 6.01 7.10 -0.59
C PRO A 238 5.71 8.40 0.16
N VAL A 239 6.61 8.77 1.08
CA VAL A 239 6.59 10.09 1.73
C VAL A 239 7.43 11.04 0.89
N GLN A 240 6.83 12.13 0.44
CA GLN A 240 7.52 13.20 -0.30
C GLN A 240 8.03 14.30 0.62
N GLU A 241 7.30 14.60 1.70
CA GLU A 241 7.60 15.72 2.59
C GLU A 241 7.24 15.36 4.04
N ILE A 242 8.13 15.71 4.96
CA ILE A 242 7.88 15.57 6.40
C ILE A 242 8.01 16.94 7.04
N ASN A 243 6.91 17.40 7.62
CA ASN A 243 6.82 18.65 8.34
C ASN A 243 6.88 18.36 9.83
N VAL A 244 7.97 18.74 10.49
CA VAL A 244 8.11 18.58 11.94
C VAL A 244 7.90 19.92 12.63
N LYS A 245 6.83 20.03 13.41
CA LYS A 245 6.44 21.23 14.16
C LYS A 245 7.00 21.14 15.57
N LEU A 246 7.94 22.03 15.89
CA LEU A 246 8.46 22.20 17.23
C LEU A 246 7.51 23.07 18.06
N PRO A 247 7.65 23.10 19.40
CA PRO A 247 6.98 24.11 20.20
C PRO A 247 7.42 25.51 19.74
N LEU A 248 6.45 26.41 19.51
CA LEU A 248 6.72 27.75 18.97
C LEU A 248 7.83 28.51 19.72
N TRP A 249 7.89 28.38 21.05
CA TRP A 249 8.92 29.04 21.85
C TRP A 249 10.34 28.51 21.59
N VAL A 250 10.48 27.25 21.16
CA VAL A 250 11.76 26.67 20.72
C VAL A 250 12.15 27.23 19.35
N GLU A 251 11.18 27.43 18.46
CA GLU A 251 11.41 28.02 17.12
C GLU A 251 11.85 29.49 17.19
N GLU A 252 11.49 30.20 18.25
CA GLU A 252 11.94 31.58 18.52
C GLU A 252 13.36 31.66 19.12
N LEU A 253 13.95 30.53 19.56
CA LEU A 253 15.33 30.52 20.04
C LEU A 253 16.30 30.74 18.88
N GLU A 254 17.44 31.37 19.16
CA GLU A 254 18.51 31.47 18.16
C GLU A 254 18.94 30.08 17.69
N SER A 255 19.28 29.93 16.40
CA SER A 255 19.67 28.64 15.83
C SER A 255 20.89 28.01 16.52
N ALA A 256 21.75 28.82 17.15
CA ALA A 256 22.90 28.36 17.90
C ALA A 256 22.56 27.94 19.36
N HIS A 257 21.32 28.15 19.82
CA HIS A 257 20.89 27.74 21.15
C HIS A 257 20.93 26.22 21.26
N TRP A 258 21.51 25.71 22.36
CA TRP A 258 21.78 24.29 22.55
C TRP A 258 20.53 23.42 22.35
N LEU A 259 19.39 23.82 22.93
CA LEU A 259 18.14 23.07 22.83
C LEU A 259 17.60 22.99 21.40
N ARG A 260 17.62 24.12 20.68
CA ARG A 260 17.13 24.18 19.30
C ARG A 260 18.03 23.37 18.38
N SER A 261 19.34 23.54 18.50
CA SER A 261 20.33 22.81 17.71
C SER A 261 20.25 21.30 17.93
N ASP A 262 20.03 20.85 19.18
CA ASP A 262 19.92 19.43 19.51
C ASP A 262 18.65 18.80 18.92
N LEU A 263 17.50 19.46 19.09
CA LEU A 263 16.23 19.00 18.53
C LEU A 263 16.26 18.98 17.00
N GLU A 264 16.77 20.04 16.35
CA GLU A 264 16.93 20.10 14.90
C GLU A 264 17.87 19.00 14.38
N GLN A 265 18.94 18.67 15.11
CA GLN A 265 19.83 17.57 14.75
C GLN A 265 19.11 16.22 14.80
N VAL A 266 18.44 15.91 15.91
CA VAL A 266 17.71 14.63 16.06
C VAL A 266 16.63 14.50 14.99
N ILE A 267 15.89 15.57 14.70
CA ILE A 267 14.86 15.58 13.67
C ILE A 267 15.46 15.30 12.29
N ASN A 268 16.54 16.01 11.92
CA ASN A 268 17.20 15.79 10.62
C ASN A 268 17.70 14.36 10.47
N GLU A 269 18.30 13.79 11.53
CA GLU A 269 18.76 12.40 11.53
C GLU A 269 17.62 11.39 11.46
N ALA A 270 16.43 11.71 12.00
CA ALA A 270 15.27 10.83 11.98
C ALA A 270 14.49 10.88 10.66
N VAL A 271 14.47 12.04 9.99
CA VAL A 271 13.79 12.24 8.71
C VAL A 271 14.59 11.64 7.53
N THR A 272 15.92 11.62 7.62
CA THR A 272 16.80 11.13 6.53
C THR A 272 16.56 9.66 6.16
N SER A 273 16.02 8.86 7.07
CA SER A 273 15.75 7.42 6.85
C SER A 273 14.34 7.11 6.31
N VAL A 274 13.50 8.11 6.08
CA VAL A 274 12.09 7.89 5.70
C VAL A 274 11.93 7.83 4.19
N ASN A 275 11.36 6.73 3.70
CA ASN A 275 10.97 6.58 2.30
C ASN A 275 9.46 6.32 2.16
N ARG A 276 8.86 5.59 3.10
CA ARG A 276 7.46 5.15 3.07
C ARG A 276 6.76 5.48 4.39
N LEU A 277 5.44 5.38 4.41
CA LEU A 277 4.66 5.75 5.60
C LEU A 277 4.99 4.87 6.80
N ARG A 278 5.25 3.59 6.52
CA ARG A 278 5.69 2.62 7.51
C ARG A 278 6.92 3.10 8.30
N ASP A 279 7.79 3.89 7.67
CA ASP A 279 9.00 4.43 8.31
C ASP A 279 8.68 5.60 9.27
N ILE A 280 7.51 6.24 9.15
CA ILE A 280 7.11 7.38 10.00
C ILE A 280 7.03 6.96 11.47
N ASP A 281 6.49 5.77 11.75
CA ASP A 281 6.40 5.26 13.13
C ASP A 281 7.80 5.16 13.77
N HIS A 282 8.78 4.66 13.01
CA HIS A 282 10.16 4.57 13.48
C HIS A 282 10.80 5.96 13.68
N THR A 283 10.52 6.91 12.79
CA THR A 283 10.96 8.31 12.95
C THR A 283 10.39 8.96 14.19
N ILE A 284 9.11 8.73 14.49
CA ILE A 284 8.46 9.23 15.71
C ILE A 284 9.12 8.63 16.95
N GLU A 285 9.39 7.33 16.96
CA GLU A 285 10.09 6.66 18.06
C GLU A 285 11.50 7.25 18.27
N LYS A 286 12.28 7.41 17.20
CA LYS A 286 13.62 7.99 17.28
C LYS A 286 13.61 9.44 17.81
N ILE A 287 12.61 10.24 17.45
CA ILE A 287 12.45 11.60 18.01
C ILE A 287 12.09 11.53 19.50
N ARG A 288 11.26 10.57 19.92
CA ARG A 288 10.87 10.38 21.33
C ARG A 288 12.01 9.92 22.23
N GLU A 289 13.07 9.32 21.69
CA GLU A 289 14.24 8.91 22.46
C GLU A 289 15.07 10.09 22.98
N ASN A 290 14.91 11.29 22.42
CA ASN A 290 15.59 12.48 22.89
C ASN A 290 15.11 12.90 24.28
N GLU A 291 16.05 13.19 25.19
CA GLU A 291 15.73 13.50 26.59
C GLU A 291 14.92 14.78 26.78
N PHE A 292 14.91 15.69 25.80
CA PHE A 292 14.17 16.94 25.82
C PHE A 292 12.77 16.84 25.19
N VAL A 293 12.40 15.68 24.66
CA VAL A 293 11.09 15.42 24.05
C VAL A 293 10.19 14.69 25.07
N ALA A 294 8.99 15.22 25.30
CA ALA A 294 7.94 14.56 26.06
C ALA A 294 7.10 13.63 25.18
N ALA A 295 6.76 14.09 23.97
CA ALA A 295 5.97 13.33 23.02
C ALA A 295 6.26 13.80 21.59
N ALA A 296 6.18 12.88 20.63
CA ALA A 296 6.10 13.19 19.21
C ALA A 296 4.87 12.46 18.65
N LEU A 297 4.05 13.17 17.87
CA LEU A 297 2.76 12.69 17.39
C LEU A 297 2.56 13.09 15.93
N LEU A 298 2.19 12.15 15.07
CA LEU A 298 1.68 12.47 13.74
C LEU A 298 0.33 13.20 13.89
N GLN A 299 0.22 14.39 13.33
CA GLN A 299 -0.97 15.25 13.37
C GLN A 299 -1.83 15.10 12.13
N GLU A 300 -1.19 15.04 10.96
CA GLU A 300 -1.86 15.02 9.68
C GLU A 300 -0.99 14.26 8.70
N MET A 301 -1.63 13.60 7.75
CA MET A 301 -0.89 13.10 6.61
C MET A 301 -1.79 13.07 5.37
N ASN A 302 -1.20 13.49 4.24
CA ASN A 302 -1.82 13.50 2.94
C ASN A 302 -1.23 12.42 2.02
N LEU A 303 -1.96 11.31 1.82
CA LEU A 303 -1.62 10.21 0.90
C LEU A 303 -1.51 10.64 -0.56
N GLY A 304 -2.28 11.65 -0.99
CA GLY A 304 -2.27 12.14 -2.37
C GLY A 304 -1.03 12.97 -2.70
N THR A 305 -0.49 13.70 -1.73
CA THR A 305 0.74 14.51 -1.88
C THR A 305 1.97 13.88 -1.22
N GLY A 306 1.81 12.81 -0.43
CA GLY A 306 2.88 12.21 0.36
C GLY A 306 3.42 13.11 1.47
N VAL A 307 2.61 14.04 2.00
CA VAL A 307 3.04 15.00 3.05
C VAL A 307 2.63 14.46 4.42
N ALA A 308 3.54 14.44 5.39
CA ALA A 308 3.27 14.04 6.77
C ALA A 308 3.65 15.14 7.77
N ASP A 309 2.77 15.47 8.72
CA ASP A 309 2.96 16.49 9.74
C ASP A 309 3.16 15.85 11.12
N ILE A 310 4.36 15.95 11.69
CA ILE A 310 4.70 15.47 13.03
C ILE A 310 4.77 16.67 13.99
N LYS A 311 4.14 16.57 15.15
CA LYS A 311 4.22 17.56 16.24
C LYS A 311 5.06 17.04 17.38
N VAL A 312 6.04 17.84 17.79
CA VAL A 312 6.91 17.55 18.93
C VAL A 312 6.50 18.39 20.13
N GLN A 313 6.43 17.75 21.28
CA GLN A 313 6.22 18.37 22.58
C GLN A 313 7.52 18.27 23.37
N ALA A 314 8.01 19.41 23.86
CA ALA A 314 9.18 19.43 24.74
C ALA A 314 8.81 18.98 26.17
N GLN A 315 9.80 18.47 26.91
CA GLN A 315 9.66 18.12 28.33
C GLN A 315 9.13 19.28 29.18
N ASP A 316 8.32 18.92 30.17
CA ASP A 316 7.82 19.86 31.16
C ASP A 316 8.99 20.52 31.90
N GLY A 317 8.89 21.82 32.14
CA GLY A 317 9.92 22.60 32.83
C GLY A 317 11.04 23.13 31.93
N LEU A 318 11.24 22.61 30.70
CA LEU A 318 12.24 23.15 29.77
C LEU A 318 11.98 24.61 29.41
N PHE A 319 10.73 24.99 29.23
CA PHE A 319 10.37 26.38 28.93
C PHE A 319 10.86 27.35 30.01
N PHE A 320 10.62 27.04 31.30
CA PHE A 320 11.06 27.89 32.41
C PHE A 320 12.58 27.92 32.52
N LYS A 321 13.25 26.78 32.34
CA LYS A 321 14.72 26.69 32.34
C LYS A 321 15.32 27.59 31.26
N VAL A 322 14.81 27.52 30.04
CA VAL A 322 15.29 28.36 28.93
C VAL A 322 14.96 29.83 29.16
N LEU A 323 13.80 30.15 29.74
CA LEU A 323 13.45 31.52 30.08
C LEU A 323 14.38 32.12 31.15
N GLU A 324 14.77 31.35 32.17
CA GLU A 324 15.78 31.74 33.16
C GLU A 324 17.15 31.97 32.50
N GLU A 325 17.58 31.08 31.59
CA GLU A 325 18.85 31.22 30.85
C GLU A 325 18.88 32.49 30.00
N VAL A 326 17.80 32.78 29.27
CA VAL A 326 17.72 33.94 28.36
C VAL A 326 17.53 35.25 29.13
N SER A 327 16.72 35.25 30.18
CA SER A 327 16.45 36.46 30.98
C SER A 327 17.53 36.79 32.00
N GLY A 328 18.30 35.79 32.44
CA GLY A 328 19.24 35.90 33.56
C GLY A 328 18.58 36.09 34.92
N LEU A 329 17.26 35.88 35.01
CA LEU A 329 16.47 35.98 36.25
C LEU A 329 16.00 34.59 36.67
N PRO A 330 15.93 34.28 37.97
CA PRO A 330 15.40 33.01 38.44
C PRO A 330 13.92 32.88 38.04
N VAL A 331 13.57 31.80 37.32
CA VAL A 331 12.19 31.52 36.91
C VAL A 331 11.83 30.09 37.29
N SER A 332 10.91 29.94 38.23
CA SER A 332 10.46 28.64 38.76
C SER A 332 9.07 28.22 38.27
N GLY A 333 8.32 29.14 37.66
CA GLY A 333 7.01 28.83 37.07
C GLY A 333 6.28 30.07 36.55
N GLU A 334 5.01 29.89 36.18
CA GLU A 334 4.18 30.95 35.57
C GLU A 334 4.05 32.21 36.43
N HIS A 335 4.08 32.06 37.76
CA HIS A 335 3.98 33.17 38.71
C HIS A 335 5.18 34.13 38.67
N ASP A 336 6.35 33.67 38.22
CA ASP A 336 7.54 34.52 38.05
C ASP A 336 7.51 35.29 36.71
N ILE A 337 6.60 34.92 35.80
CA ILE A 337 6.44 35.53 34.47
C ILE A 337 5.39 36.65 34.46
N LEU A 338 4.36 36.56 35.31
CA LEU A 338 3.23 37.49 35.40
C LEU A 338 3.58 38.80 36.15
#